data_AF-A0A344U5Q3-F1
#
_entry.id   AF-A0A344U5Q3-F1
#
_cell.length_a   1.000
_cell.length_b   1.000
_cell.length_c   1.000
_cell.angle_alpha   90.00
_cell.angle_beta   90.00
_cell.angle_gamma   90.00
#
_symmetry.space_group_name_H-M   'P 1'
#
loop_
_entity.id
_entity.type
_entity.pdbx_description
1 polymer ?
#
loop_
_entity_poly.entity_id
_entity_poly.type
_entity_poly.pdbx_seq_one_letter_code
_entity_poly.pdbx_strand_id
1 'polypeptide(L)' 'MAISNATDARQWEYVTYAPSGHRCTACKKLIKPLEPVRRGHADRSSGPPEVIYRHTGECLVKGVVA' A
#
# COMPACT_ATOMS: atom_id res chain seq x y z
N MET A 1 14.38 22.72 21.41
CA MET A 1 14.17 22.31 20.01
C MET A 1 13.74 20.86 20.03
N ALA A 2 12.44 20.58 19.92
CA ALA A 2 11.94 19.22 19.86
C ALA A 2 12.10 18.71 18.43
N ILE A 3 13.01 17.76 18.24
CA ILE A 3 13.02 16.91 17.04
C ILE A 3 11.77 16.04 17.12
N SER A 4 10.67 16.52 16.55
CA SER A 4 9.51 15.68 16.30
C SER A 4 10.00 14.53 15.45
N ASN A 5 10.20 13.36 16.07
CA ASN A 5 10.39 12.09 15.41
C ASN A 5 9.07 11.80 14.69
N ALA A 6 8.82 12.53 13.60
CA ALA A 6 7.73 12.25 12.69
C ALA A 6 8.04 10.85 12.19
N THR A 7 7.40 9.86 12.79
CA THR A 7 7.29 8.53 12.24
C THR A 7 6.70 8.75 10.86
N ASP A 8 7.57 8.83 9.86
CA ASP A 8 7.20 8.94 8.46
C ASP A 8 6.49 7.63 8.12
N ALA A 9 5.19 7.59 8.39
CA ALA A 9 4.27 6.51 8.00
C ALA A 9 4.11 6.44 6.46
N ARG A 10 5.00 7.12 5.73
CA ARG A 10 5.08 7.20 4.28
C ARG A 10 6.09 6.20 3.72
N GLN A 11 6.92 5.57 4.55
CA GLN A 11 7.74 4.44 4.12
C GLN A 11 6.86 3.20 3.88
N TRP A 12 7.06 2.55 2.74
CA TRP A 12 6.47 1.25 2.45
C TRP A 12 7.15 0.22 3.35
N GLU A 13 6.60 0.04 4.55
CA GLU A 13 7.09 -0.87 5.57
C GLU A 13 6.89 -2.32 5.09
N TYR A 14 7.89 -2.81 4.37
CA TYR A 14 8.16 -4.21 4.05
C TYR A 14 7.25 -4.89 3.03
N VAL A 15 7.84 -5.85 2.31
CA VAL A 15 7.10 -6.83 1.53
C VAL A 15 6.33 -7.70 2.51
N THR A 16 5.00 -7.71 2.37
CA THR A 16 4.08 -8.48 3.20
C THR A 16 3.18 -9.35 2.31
N TYR A 17 2.33 -10.16 2.92
CA TYR A 17 1.35 -10.99 2.22
C TYR A 17 -0.05 -10.44 2.45
N ALA A 18 -0.87 -10.38 1.40
CA ALA A 18 -2.25 -9.94 1.55
C ALA A 18 -3.11 -11.05 2.18
N PRO A 19 -4.07 -10.70 3.05
CA PRO A 19 -5.11 -11.64 3.47
C PRO A 19 -5.94 -12.11 2.25
N SER A 20 -6.49 -13.32 2.33
CA SER A 20 -7.30 -13.88 1.25
C SER A 20 -8.47 -12.96 0.87
N GLY A 21 -8.68 -12.76 -0.44
CA GLY A 21 -9.77 -11.94 -0.97
C GLY A 21 -9.41 -10.48 -1.23
N HIS A 22 -8.21 -10.02 -0.86
CA HIS A 22 -7.77 -8.68 -1.22
C HIS A 22 -7.39 -8.56 -2.70
N ARG A 23 -7.71 -7.39 -3.27
CA ARG A 23 -7.40 -7.03 -4.66
C ARG A 23 -6.28 -5.99 -4.70
N CYS A 24 -5.39 -6.14 -5.67
CA CYS A 24 -4.37 -5.14 -5.94
C CYS A 24 -5.05 -3.86 -6.44
N THR A 25 -4.81 -2.73 -5.79
CA THR A 25 -5.46 -1.47 -6.19
C THR A 25 -4.99 -0.92 -7.54
N ALA A 26 -3.83 -1.39 -8.04
CA ALA A 26 -3.28 -0.95 -9.31
C ALA A 26 -3.85 -1.73 -10.50
N CYS A 27 -3.78 -3.07 -10.46
CA CYS A 27 -4.26 -3.91 -11.57
C CYS A 27 -5.68 -4.45 -11.38
N LYS A 28 -6.30 -4.22 -10.21
CA LYS A 28 -7.63 -4.71 -9.80
C LYS A 28 -7.78 -6.25 -9.78
N LYS A 29 -6.70 -7.00 -10.00
CA LYS A 29 -6.67 -8.46 -9.90
C LYS A 29 -6.64 -8.90 -8.43
N LEU A 30 -7.16 -10.09 -8.18
CA LEU A 30 -7.03 -10.75 -6.88
C LEU A 30 -5.55 -11.04 -6.61
N ILE A 31 -5.13 -10.77 -5.38
CA ILE A 31 -3.80 -11.14 -4.90
C ILE A 31 -3.87 -12.61 -4.50
N LYS A 32 -3.03 -13.45 -5.11
CA LYS A 32 -2.98 -14.87 -4.76
C LYS A 32 -2.33 -15.05 -3.39
N PRO A 33 -2.65 -16.15 -2.67
CA PRO A 33 -1.95 -16.48 -1.44
C PRO A 33 -0.44 -16.59 -1.70
N LEU A 34 0.36 -16.07 -0.77
CA LEU A 34 1.83 -16.02 -0.85
C LEU A 34 2.40 -15.12 -1.97
N GLU A 35 1.57 -14.31 -2.65
CA GLU A 35 2.13 -13.27 -3.51
C GLU A 35 2.72 -12.14 -2.69
N PRO A 36 3.98 -11.73 -2.96
CA PRO A 36 4.58 -10.61 -2.28
C PRO A 36 3.87 -9.32 -2.68
N VAL A 37 3.37 -8.60 -1.68
CA VAL A 37 2.69 -7.31 -1.86
C VAL A 37 3.30 -6.23 -0.98
N ARG A 38 3.15 -4.99 -1.42
CA ARG A 38 3.37 -3.81 -0.59
C ARG A 38 2.05 -3.37 -0.01
N ARG A 39 2.05 -3.16 1.30
CA ARG A 39 0.94 -2.56 2.02
C ARG A 39 1.17 -1.05 2.08
N GLY A 40 0.14 -0.29 1.74
CA GLY A 40 0.12 1.16 1.88
C GLY A 40 -1.17 1.61 2.55
N HIS A 41 -1.26 2.91 2.77
CA HIS A 41 -2.47 3.57 3.25
C HIS A 41 -2.95 4.53 2.18
N ALA A 42 -4.23 4.41 1.80
CA ALA A 42 -4.92 5.36 0.96
C ALA A 42 -5.72 6.31 1.85
N ASP A 43 -5.48 7.60 1.68
CA ASP A 43 -6.30 8.63 2.31
C ASP A 43 -7.73 8.56 1.76
N ARG A 44 -8.71 8.76 2.63
CA ARG A 44 -10.14 8.74 2.27
C ARG A 44 -10.72 10.11 2.56
N SER A 45 -11.54 10.61 1.64
CA SER A 45 -12.22 11.91 1.78
C SER A 45 -13.10 12.02 3.04
N SER A 46 -13.47 10.89 3.63
CA SER A 46 -14.14 10.84 4.93
C SER A 46 -13.79 9.54 5.64
N GLY A 47 -13.43 9.63 6.94
CA GLY A 47 -13.10 8.49 7.79
C GLY A 47 -11.60 8.15 7.86
N PRO A 48 -11.25 7.06 8.56
CA PRO A 48 -9.86 6.64 8.73
C PRO A 48 -9.25 6.16 7.40
N PRO A 49 -7.91 6.28 7.23
CA PRO A 49 -7.21 5.85 6.03
C PRO A 49 -7.38 4.35 5.80
N GLU A 50 -7.66 3.97 4.54
CA GLU A 50 -7.85 2.58 4.17
C GLU A 50 -6.53 1.89 3.86
N VAL A 51 -6.39 0.67 4.36
CA VAL A 51 -5.25 -0.20 4.02
C VAL A 51 -5.41 -0.70 2.59
N ILE A 52 -4.40 -0.44 1.76
CA ILE A 52 -4.33 -0.90 0.37
C ILE A 52 -3.17 -1.87 0.17
N TYR A 53 -3.35 -2.81 -0.74
CA TYR A 53 -2.32 -3.78 -1.13
C TYR A 53 -2.00 -3.63 -2.62
N ARG A 54 -0.72 -3.72 -2.98
CA ARG A 54 -0.23 -3.66 -4.38
C ARG A 54 0.86 -4.70 -4.60
N HIS A 55 0.92 -5.33 -5.77
CA HIS A 55 2.02 -6.26 -6.09
C HIS A 55 3.37 -5.53 -6.10
N THR A 56 4.41 -6.19 -5.57
CA THR A 56 5.77 -5.62 -5.38
C THR A 56 6.58 -5.45 -6.67
N GLY A 57 6.16 -6.05 -7.78
CA GLY A 57 6.86 -5.98 -9.07
C GLY A 57 6.02 -5.25 -10.12
N GLU A 58 5.07 -5.96 -10.70
CA GLU A 58 4.31 -5.52 -11.89
C GLU A 58 3.37 -4.32 -11.63
N CYS A 59 3.08 -4.02 -10.36
CA CYS A 59 2.08 -3.04 -9.96
C CYS A 59 2.64 -1.85 -9.17
N LEU A 60 3.97 -1.71 -9.13
CA LEU A 60 4.62 -0.52 -8.59
C LEU A 60 4.33 0.65 -9.54
N VAL A 61 3.34 1.47 -9.17
CA VAL A 61 3.10 2.84 -9.65
C VAL A 61 3.82 3.21 -10.95
N LYS A 62 3.16 3.02 -12.11
CA LYS A 62 3.35 4.05 -13.15
C LYS A 62 2.84 5.34 -12.53
N GLY A 63 3.77 6.24 -12.22
CA GLY A 63 3.57 7.38 -11.36
C GLY A 63 2.29 8.14 -11.68
N VAL A 64 1.63 8.62 -10.61
CA VAL A 64 0.85 9.85 -10.70
C VAL A 64 1.75 10.90 -11.35
N VAL A 65 1.49 11.18 -12.62
CA VAL A 65 2.01 12.34 -13.33
C VAL A 65 0.90 13.37 -13.35
N ALA A 66 1.28 14.57 -12.90
CA ALA A 66 0.59 15.85 -12.90
C ALA A 66 -0.66 15.96 -12.00
#